data_AF-A0A421JBG5-F1
#
_entry.id   AF-A0A421JBG5-F1
#
_cell.length_a   1.000
_cell.length_b   1.000
_cell.length_c   1.000
_cell.angle_alpha   90.00
_cell.angle_beta   90.00
_cell.angle_gamma   90.00
#
_symmetry.space_group_name_H-M   'P 1'
#
loop_
_entity.id
_entity.type
_entity.pdbx_description
1 polymer ?
#
loop_
_entity_poly.entity_id
_entity_poly.type
_entity_poly.pdbx_seq_one_letter_code
_entity_poly.pdbx_strand_id
1 'polypeptide(L)'
;MLANLPVTPNETLQSVLAGSMAVGLAQICLGWLEYKDRTARQVSKRSQTTFIITGIHDLCLAFIFAFYSYKVERNAYVLMAIAWCFGIASFIAALTLEKIKLAHTLEDGITWSKAARHFFGANVAKVPKPAPPGLFENIRHINGIVIWGYILMAVIAYSVDVASKWHNTPRKIYEYVLVLALNSYWFPQFAWNTIQNRTNAISWNFLYGQSILRLLPVWYLSMCPNNVFGHARDPIFFAVVVAWIAIQLILLILQAQFGARLLIDRLPQVYDYHRPLNADDMDLVIESNDLKRGTDDVEIHVECHVCKKGIKFSPPSDKVQSTDYMVTPCFHLLHTDCLEGVMEYRLQCPRCRNGIPS
;
A
#
# COMPACT_ATOMS: atom_id res chain seq x y z
N MET A 1 -17.35 -45.04 12.81
CA MET A 1 -18.37 -44.01 12.55
C MET A 1 -18.80 -43.24 13.82
N LEU A 2 -18.01 -43.25 14.91
CA LEU A 2 -18.19 -42.39 16.08
C LEU A 2 -16.83 -42.11 16.71
N ALA A 3 -16.06 -41.20 16.10
CA ALA A 3 -14.87 -40.58 16.71
C ALA A 3 -15.11 -39.09 17.00
N ASN A 4 -16.38 -38.70 17.15
CA ASN A 4 -16.80 -37.38 17.59
C ASN A 4 -16.80 -37.36 19.12
N LEU A 5 -15.66 -37.01 19.71
CA LEU A 5 -15.64 -36.49 21.07
C LEU A 5 -15.94 -34.99 21.00
N PRO A 6 -16.91 -34.47 21.77
CA PRO A 6 -17.18 -33.04 21.84
C PRO A 6 -16.02 -32.38 22.58
N VAL A 7 -15.24 -31.57 21.87
CA VAL A 7 -14.26 -30.67 22.48
C VAL A 7 -15.02 -29.70 23.38
N THR A 8 -14.90 -29.83 24.70
CA THR A 8 -15.53 -28.91 25.66
C THR A 8 -14.74 -27.61 25.75
N PRO A 9 -15.22 -26.48 25.20
CA PRO A 9 -14.45 -25.24 25.11
C PRO A 9 -15.13 -24.16 25.96
N ASN A 10 -14.90 -24.13 27.27
CA ASN A 10 -15.78 -23.32 28.14
C ASN A 10 -15.22 -22.02 28.74
N GLU A 11 -13.91 -21.76 28.78
CA GLU A 11 -13.41 -20.44 29.28
C GLU A 11 -12.15 -19.93 28.56
N THR A 12 -11.19 -20.80 28.29
CA THR A 12 -9.97 -20.48 27.52
C THR A 12 -10.27 -20.09 26.08
N LEU A 13 -11.30 -20.68 25.46
CA LEU A 13 -11.70 -20.30 24.11
C LEU A 13 -12.30 -18.88 24.10
N GLN A 14 -13.17 -18.52 25.05
CA GLN A 14 -13.80 -17.20 25.11
C GLN A 14 -12.78 -16.07 25.32
N SER A 15 -11.76 -16.27 26.15
CA SER A 15 -10.69 -15.29 26.37
C SER A 15 -9.79 -15.11 25.14
N VAL A 16 -9.41 -16.19 24.46
CA VAL A 16 -8.66 -16.15 23.19
C VAL A 16 -9.47 -15.45 22.08
N LEU A 17 -10.77 -15.69 22.05
CA LEU A 17 -11.67 -15.10 21.08
C LEU A 17 -11.96 -13.61 21.35
N ALA A 18 -12.11 -13.20 22.62
CA ALA A 18 -12.18 -11.79 23.02
C ALA A 18 -10.88 -11.04 22.69
N GLY A 19 -9.73 -11.70 22.88
CA GLY A 19 -8.43 -11.21 22.43
C GLY A 19 -8.38 -10.99 20.92
N SER A 20 -9.03 -11.85 20.12
CA SER A 20 -9.05 -11.75 18.66
C SER A 20 -9.90 -10.58 18.14
N MET A 21 -10.98 -10.23 18.85
CA MET A 21 -11.73 -9.00 18.58
C MET A 21 -10.88 -7.74 18.87
N ALA A 22 -10.10 -7.78 19.96
CA ALA A 22 -9.14 -6.71 20.26
C ALA A 22 -8.05 -6.59 19.18
N VAL A 23 -7.62 -7.69 18.57
CA VAL A 23 -6.69 -7.69 17.43
C VAL A 23 -7.29 -6.95 16.24
N GLY A 24 -8.51 -7.26 15.83
CA GLY A 24 -9.17 -6.58 14.71
C GLY A 24 -9.37 -5.07 14.97
N LEU A 25 -9.78 -4.70 16.17
CA LEU A 25 -9.88 -3.29 16.57
C LEU A 25 -8.51 -2.59 16.57
N ALA A 26 -7.47 -3.24 17.10
CA ALA A 26 -6.11 -2.71 17.07
C ALA A 26 -5.60 -2.53 15.63
N GLN A 27 -5.92 -3.44 14.72
CA GLN A 27 -5.58 -3.31 13.30
C GLN A 27 -6.25 -2.09 12.67
N ILE A 28 -7.55 -1.89 12.93
CA ILE A 28 -8.29 -0.71 12.46
C ILE A 28 -7.69 0.57 13.04
N CYS A 29 -7.41 0.60 14.34
CA CYS A 29 -6.81 1.76 15.01
C CYS A 29 -5.42 2.08 14.44
N LEU A 30 -4.55 1.08 14.25
CA LEU A 30 -3.23 1.29 13.65
C LEU A 30 -3.34 1.78 12.21
N GLY A 31 -4.25 1.22 11.41
CA GLY A 31 -4.52 1.69 10.06
C GLY A 31 -4.98 3.14 10.06
N TRP A 32 -5.95 3.48 10.92
CA TRP A 32 -6.42 4.85 11.07
C TRP A 32 -5.29 5.81 11.44
N LEU A 33 -4.46 5.47 12.43
CA LEU A 33 -3.32 6.29 12.85
C LEU A 33 -2.26 6.44 11.75
N GLU A 34 -2.06 5.42 10.93
CA GLU A 34 -1.10 5.47 9.82
C GLU A 34 -1.54 6.46 8.73
N TYR A 35 -2.84 6.50 8.43
CA TYR A 35 -3.42 7.31 7.35
C TYR A 35 -3.96 8.67 7.77
N LYS A 36 -4.25 8.86 9.06
CA LYS A 36 -4.80 10.12 9.58
C LYS A 36 -3.85 11.27 9.26
N ASP A 37 -4.42 12.35 8.71
CA ASP A 37 -3.75 13.63 8.43
C ASP A 37 -2.49 13.51 7.54
N ARG A 38 -2.39 12.46 6.72
CA ARG A 38 -1.25 12.29 5.79
C ARG A 38 -1.43 13.07 4.51
N THR A 39 -0.37 13.74 4.10
CA THR A 39 -0.32 14.51 2.84
C THR A 39 -0.13 13.58 1.63
N ALA A 40 -0.37 14.10 0.42
CA ALA A 40 -0.30 13.33 -0.81
C ALA A 40 1.08 12.73 -1.04
N ARG A 41 2.11 13.55 -0.86
CA ARG A 41 3.51 13.14 -0.95
C ARG A 41 3.87 12.06 0.06
N GLN A 42 3.28 12.08 1.25
CA GLN A 42 3.54 11.06 2.26
C GLN A 42 2.90 9.72 1.90
N VAL A 43 1.73 9.73 1.25
CA VAL A 43 1.05 8.49 0.85
C VAL A 43 1.64 7.89 -0.41
N SER A 44 2.12 8.69 -1.37
CA SER A 44 2.75 8.16 -2.58
C SER A 44 4.02 7.34 -2.33
N LYS A 45 4.69 7.55 -1.19
CA LYS A 45 5.85 6.75 -0.78
C LYS A 45 5.49 5.29 -0.50
N ARG A 46 4.21 5.00 -0.25
CA ARG A 46 3.73 3.69 0.18
C ARG A 46 3.40 2.79 -1.00
N SER A 47 3.79 1.52 -0.92
CA SER A 47 3.55 0.50 -1.93
C SER A 47 2.09 0.04 -1.90
N GLN A 48 1.34 0.25 -2.98
CA GLN A 48 -0.04 -0.21 -3.06
C GLN A 48 -0.16 -1.73 -2.95
N THR A 49 0.78 -2.46 -3.54
CA THR A 49 0.84 -3.93 -3.51
C THR A 49 0.94 -4.46 -2.08
N THR A 50 1.68 -3.77 -1.20
CA THR A 50 1.78 -4.13 0.23
C THR A 50 0.40 -4.14 0.90
N PHE A 51 -0.38 -3.08 0.70
CA PHE A 51 -1.73 -2.98 1.29
C PHE A 51 -2.73 -3.94 0.65
N ILE A 52 -2.57 -4.24 -0.65
CA ILE A 52 -3.38 -5.26 -1.34
C ILE A 52 -3.13 -6.64 -0.74
N ILE A 53 -1.87 -7.07 -0.62
CA ILE A 53 -1.53 -8.38 -0.03
C ILE A 53 -2.01 -8.43 1.42
N THR A 54 -1.82 -7.35 2.18
CA THR A 54 -2.31 -7.24 3.56
C THR A 54 -3.84 -7.41 3.63
N GLY A 55 -4.58 -6.76 2.73
CA GLY A 55 -6.04 -6.87 2.66
C GLY A 55 -6.51 -8.28 2.26
N ILE A 56 -5.83 -8.92 1.30
CA ILE A 56 -6.09 -10.32 0.90
C ILE A 56 -5.83 -11.27 2.07
N HIS A 57 -4.74 -11.08 2.82
CA HIS A 57 -4.44 -11.88 4.01
C HIS A 57 -5.57 -11.79 5.04
N ASP A 58 -5.99 -10.58 5.41
CA ASP A 58 -7.05 -10.37 6.40
C ASP A 58 -8.40 -10.94 5.91
N LEU A 59 -8.67 -10.83 4.61
CA LEU A 59 -9.86 -11.41 4.01
C LEU A 59 -9.83 -12.96 3.98
N CYS A 60 -8.66 -13.57 3.73
CA CYS A 60 -8.47 -15.01 3.84
C CYS A 60 -8.72 -15.50 5.27
N LEU A 61 -8.18 -14.79 6.28
CA LEU A 61 -8.47 -15.09 7.68
C LEU A 61 -9.96 -14.98 7.96
N ALA A 62 -10.61 -13.90 7.52
CA ALA A 62 -12.04 -13.70 7.71
C ALA A 62 -12.85 -14.89 7.17
N PHE A 63 -12.56 -15.32 5.94
CA PHE A 63 -13.27 -16.42 5.32
C PHE A 63 -12.99 -17.76 5.99
N ILE A 64 -11.73 -18.04 6.37
CA ILE A 64 -11.38 -19.26 7.09
C ILE A 64 -12.14 -19.32 8.42
N PHE A 65 -12.16 -18.24 9.20
CA PHE A 65 -12.92 -18.19 10.45
C PHE A 65 -14.43 -18.35 10.21
N ALA A 66 -14.99 -17.70 9.19
CA ALA A 66 -16.40 -17.85 8.84
C ALA A 66 -16.75 -19.28 8.40
N PHE A 67 -15.91 -19.91 7.56
CA PHE A 67 -16.13 -21.27 7.08
C PHE A 67 -16.05 -22.29 8.23
N TYR A 68 -15.06 -22.16 9.12
CA TYR A 68 -14.93 -23.04 10.27
C TYR A 68 -16.01 -22.79 11.33
N SER A 69 -16.60 -21.59 11.40
CA SER A 69 -17.74 -21.34 12.29
C SER A 69 -18.91 -22.28 12.00
N TYR A 70 -19.14 -22.66 10.74
CA TYR A 70 -20.18 -23.63 10.35
C TYR A 70 -19.88 -25.07 10.82
N LYS A 71 -18.59 -25.42 11.00
CA LYS A 71 -18.18 -26.76 11.44
C LYS A 71 -18.20 -26.93 12.97
N VAL A 72 -18.45 -25.88 13.74
CA VAL A 72 -18.38 -25.86 15.20
C VAL A 72 -19.78 -25.74 15.80
N GLU A 73 -20.22 -26.71 16.60
CA GLU A 73 -21.56 -26.70 17.22
C GLU A 73 -21.69 -25.68 18.37
N ARG A 74 -20.60 -25.39 19.10
CA ARG A 74 -20.60 -24.49 20.27
C ARG A 74 -19.67 -23.30 20.07
N ASN A 75 -20.16 -22.08 20.27
CA ASN A 75 -19.42 -20.82 20.07
C ASN A 75 -19.12 -20.44 18.60
N ALA A 76 -19.84 -20.99 17.63
CA ALA A 76 -19.76 -20.59 16.21
C ALA A 76 -19.91 -19.07 16.00
N TYR A 77 -20.79 -18.43 16.76
CA TYR A 77 -21.02 -16.98 16.70
C TYR A 77 -19.75 -16.17 16.98
N VAL A 78 -18.80 -16.70 17.74
CA VAL A 78 -17.57 -15.98 18.06
C VAL A 78 -16.56 -16.07 16.92
N LEU A 79 -16.44 -17.23 16.26
CA LEU A 79 -15.64 -17.38 15.04
C LEU A 79 -16.19 -16.48 13.93
N MET A 80 -17.52 -16.38 13.84
CA MET A 80 -18.19 -15.44 12.95
C MET A 80 -17.84 -13.98 13.32
N ALA A 81 -17.89 -13.60 14.59
CA ALA A 81 -17.53 -12.24 15.03
C ALA A 81 -16.07 -11.88 14.67
N ILE A 82 -15.13 -12.83 14.81
CA ILE A 82 -13.73 -12.66 14.40
C ILE A 82 -13.63 -12.48 12.88
N ALA A 83 -14.37 -13.29 12.12
CA ALA A 83 -14.43 -13.15 10.67
C ALA A 83 -14.88 -11.75 10.26
N TRP A 84 -15.94 -11.22 10.89
CA TRP A 84 -16.40 -9.85 10.66
C TRP A 84 -15.33 -8.81 11.02
N CYS A 85 -14.59 -8.99 12.12
CA CYS A 85 -13.53 -8.06 12.51
C CYS A 85 -12.44 -7.94 11.44
N PHE A 86 -11.90 -9.06 10.95
CA PHE A 86 -10.89 -9.06 9.88
C PHE A 86 -11.46 -8.55 8.55
N GLY A 87 -12.70 -8.92 8.21
CA GLY A 87 -13.38 -8.45 7.00
C GLY A 87 -13.61 -6.93 7.00
N ILE A 88 -14.09 -6.39 8.12
CA ILE A 88 -14.30 -4.95 8.31
C ILE A 88 -12.96 -4.21 8.30
N ALA A 89 -11.93 -4.73 8.97
CA ALA A 89 -10.59 -4.12 8.96
C ALA A 89 -10.02 -4.02 7.54
N SER A 90 -10.11 -5.10 6.76
CA SER A 90 -9.69 -5.13 5.35
C SER A 90 -10.47 -4.12 4.51
N PHE A 91 -11.80 -4.05 4.70
CA PHE A 91 -12.66 -3.12 3.98
C PHE A 91 -12.35 -1.65 4.32
N ILE A 92 -12.18 -1.30 5.58
CA ILE A 92 -11.81 0.06 6.02
C ILE A 92 -10.45 0.46 5.44
N ALA A 93 -9.47 -0.45 5.45
CA ALA A 93 -8.16 -0.20 4.86
C ALA A 93 -8.26 0.08 3.34
N ALA A 94 -9.04 -0.73 2.62
CA ALA A 94 -9.30 -0.55 1.19
C ALA A 94 -9.99 0.79 0.88
N LEU A 95 -11.03 1.14 1.65
CA LEU A 95 -11.72 2.42 1.52
C LEU A 95 -10.82 3.62 1.82
N THR A 96 -9.93 3.50 2.80
CA THR A 96 -9.00 4.57 3.16
C THR A 96 -8.00 4.81 2.04
N LEU A 97 -7.45 3.73 1.46
CA LEU A 97 -6.59 3.80 0.29
C LEU A 97 -7.31 4.46 -0.90
N GLU A 98 -8.56 4.08 -1.15
CA GLU A 98 -9.37 4.62 -2.24
C GLU A 98 -9.70 6.11 -2.05
N LYS A 99 -10.08 6.50 -0.83
CA LYS A 99 -10.33 7.90 -0.48
C LYS A 99 -9.09 8.76 -0.71
N ILE A 100 -7.92 8.29 -0.29
CA ILE A 100 -6.67 9.03 -0.50
C ILE A 100 -6.36 9.17 -1.99
N LYS A 101 -6.48 8.08 -2.77
CA LYS A 101 -6.29 8.11 -4.22
C LYS A 101 -7.19 9.13 -4.90
N LEU A 102 -8.47 9.12 -4.58
CA LEU A 102 -9.43 10.04 -5.19
C LEU A 102 -9.20 11.48 -4.74
N ALA A 103 -8.79 11.71 -3.49
CA ALA A 103 -8.42 13.04 -3.01
C ALA A 103 -7.24 13.64 -3.80
N HIS A 104 -6.46 12.82 -4.52
CA HIS A 104 -5.41 13.27 -5.44
C HIS A 104 -5.91 13.56 -6.86
N THR A 105 -7.03 13.00 -7.28
CA THR A 105 -7.57 13.21 -8.63
C THR A 105 -8.63 14.31 -8.67
N LEU A 106 -9.34 14.55 -7.57
CA LEU A 106 -10.41 15.55 -7.51
C LEU A 106 -9.97 16.83 -6.78
N GLU A 107 -10.43 17.97 -7.29
CA GLU A 107 -10.11 19.29 -6.74
C GLU A 107 -10.75 19.55 -5.37
N ASP A 108 -11.84 18.86 -5.05
CA ASP A 108 -12.51 18.96 -3.76
C ASP A 108 -12.20 17.72 -2.93
N GLY A 109 -11.74 17.93 -1.70
CA GLY A 109 -11.56 16.87 -0.72
C GLY A 109 -12.80 15.97 -0.65
N ILE A 110 -12.58 14.66 -0.61
CA ILE A 110 -13.65 13.70 -0.84
C ILE A 110 -14.19 13.18 0.48
N THR A 111 -15.50 13.34 0.66
CA THR A 111 -16.24 12.73 1.77
C THR A 111 -16.18 11.21 1.69
N TRP A 112 -16.14 10.52 2.83
CA TRP A 112 -16.16 9.05 2.90
C TRP A 112 -17.29 8.40 2.08
N SER A 113 -18.47 9.02 2.04
CA SER A 113 -19.61 8.53 1.25
C SER A 113 -19.38 8.58 -0.27
N LYS A 114 -18.63 9.57 -0.76
CA LYS A 114 -18.21 9.65 -2.18
C LYS A 114 -17.15 8.61 -2.48
N ALA A 115 -16.16 8.42 -1.61
CA ALA A 115 -15.14 7.39 -1.78
C ALA A 115 -15.75 5.98 -1.79
N ALA A 116 -16.68 5.68 -0.88
CA ALA A 116 -17.39 4.40 -0.85
C ALA A 116 -18.21 4.18 -2.13
N ARG A 117 -18.93 5.19 -2.61
CA ARG A 117 -19.67 5.09 -3.88
C ARG A 117 -18.75 4.78 -5.06
N HIS A 118 -17.57 5.43 -5.13
CA HIS A 118 -16.60 5.17 -6.19
C HIS A 118 -16.01 3.75 -6.10
N PHE A 119 -15.68 3.31 -4.88
CA PHE A 119 -15.21 1.96 -4.61
C PHE A 119 -16.19 0.88 -5.11
N PHE A 120 -17.50 1.11 -4.97
CA PHE A 120 -18.55 0.23 -5.50
C PHE A 120 -18.90 0.50 -6.98
N GLY A 121 -18.04 1.20 -7.72
CA GLY A 121 -18.18 1.40 -9.17
C GLY A 121 -19.16 2.50 -9.58
N ALA A 122 -19.64 3.33 -8.65
CA ALA A 122 -20.42 4.51 -9.03
C ALA A 122 -19.50 5.56 -9.67
N ASN A 123 -20.00 6.24 -10.71
CA ASN A 123 -19.31 7.38 -11.29
C ASN A 123 -19.41 8.58 -10.34
N VAL A 124 -18.34 8.87 -9.59
CA VAL A 124 -18.38 9.90 -8.53
C VAL A 124 -17.83 11.26 -8.98
N ALA A 125 -17.15 11.39 -10.12
CA ALA A 125 -16.76 12.68 -10.69
C ALA A 125 -16.24 12.55 -12.14
N LYS A 126 -16.25 13.67 -12.88
CA LYS A 126 -15.46 13.82 -14.11
C LYS A 126 -13.99 13.85 -13.72
N VAL A 127 -13.32 12.69 -13.69
CA VAL A 127 -11.85 12.63 -13.58
C VAL A 127 -11.28 13.43 -14.76
N PRO A 128 -10.56 14.54 -14.54
CA PRO A 128 -10.14 15.38 -15.64
C PRO A 128 -9.00 14.70 -16.42
N LYS A 129 -9.31 14.25 -17.64
CA LYS A 129 -8.37 13.73 -18.68
C LYS A 129 -7.52 12.52 -18.25
N PRO A 130 -6.98 11.73 -19.22
CA PRO A 130 -6.33 10.45 -18.90
C PRO A 130 -5.20 10.68 -17.91
N ALA A 131 -5.13 9.79 -16.92
CA ALA A 131 -4.08 9.75 -15.92
C ALA A 131 -2.70 9.88 -16.59
N PRO A 132 -1.75 10.63 -15.98
CA PRO A 132 -0.37 10.65 -16.44
C PRO A 132 0.20 9.22 -16.50
N PRO A 133 1.07 8.92 -17.48
CA PRO A 133 1.75 7.63 -17.55
C PRO A 133 2.53 7.38 -16.24
N GLY A 134 2.34 6.21 -15.64
CA GLY A 134 3.15 5.73 -14.52
C GLY A 134 2.61 5.92 -13.10
N LEU A 135 1.66 6.84 -12.85
CA LEU A 135 1.09 7.01 -11.49
C LEU A 135 -0.34 6.48 -11.34
N PHE A 136 -1.14 6.47 -12.42
CA PHE A 136 -2.59 6.25 -12.31
C PHE A 136 -3.27 5.46 -13.46
N GLU A 137 -2.50 4.83 -14.35
CA GLU A 137 -3.05 3.85 -15.33
C GLU A 137 -3.77 2.67 -14.63
N ASN A 138 -3.48 2.47 -13.33
CA ASN A 138 -4.04 1.45 -12.46
C ASN A 138 -5.39 1.79 -11.80
N ILE A 139 -6.01 2.96 -12.02
CA ILE A 139 -7.30 3.28 -11.35
C ILE A 139 -8.42 2.32 -11.80
N ARG A 140 -8.42 1.89 -13.07
CA ARG A 140 -9.35 0.86 -13.57
C ARG A 140 -9.05 -0.53 -12.98
N HIS A 141 -7.84 -0.74 -12.47
CA HIS A 141 -7.40 -2.01 -11.91
C HIS A 141 -7.73 -2.19 -10.43
N ILE A 142 -8.15 -1.17 -9.67
CA ILE A 142 -8.40 -1.33 -8.22
C ILE A 142 -9.69 -2.10 -7.94
N ASN A 143 -10.79 -1.74 -8.60
CA ASN A 143 -12.05 -2.50 -8.52
C ASN A 143 -11.81 -3.94 -8.99
N GLY A 144 -10.99 -4.10 -10.04
CA GLY A 144 -10.51 -5.40 -10.48
C GLY A 144 -9.71 -6.13 -9.39
N ILE A 145 -8.71 -5.52 -8.79
CA ILE A 145 -7.81 -6.11 -7.78
C ILE A 145 -8.59 -6.54 -6.53
N VAL A 146 -9.58 -5.76 -6.11
CA VAL A 146 -10.44 -6.12 -4.97
C VAL A 146 -11.33 -7.30 -5.33
N ILE A 147 -12.00 -7.28 -6.49
CA ILE A 147 -12.83 -8.40 -6.97
C ILE A 147 -11.97 -9.67 -7.16
N TRP A 148 -10.81 -9.55 -7.80
CA TRP A 148 -9.82 -10.62 -7.95
C TRP A 148 -9.27 -11.07 -6.60
N GLY A 149 -9.16 -10.17 -5.62
CA GLY A 149 -8.80 -10.48 -4.24
C GLY A 149 -9.87 -11.33 -3.53
N TYR A 150 -11.15 -11.04 -3.73
CA TYR A 150 -12.26 -11.87 -3.24
C TYR A 150 -12.31 -13.24 -3.93
N ILE A 151 -12.07 -13.29 -5.25
CA ILE A 151 -11.97 -14.56 -5.98
C ILE A 151 -10.78 -15.37 -5.47
N LEU A 152 -9.62 -14.74 -5.31
CA LEU A 152 -8.40 -15.37 -4.80
C LEU A 152 -8.60 -15.89 -3.37
N MET A 153 -9.29 -15.14 -2.51
CA MET A 153 -9.67 -15.58 -1.18
C MET A 153 -10.52 -16.87 -1.22
N ALA A 154 -11.55 -16.90 -2.07
CA ALA A 154 -12.41 -18.08 -2.21
C ALA A 154 -11.62 -19.30 -2.71
N VAL A 155 -10.71 -19.09 -3.67
CA VAL A 155 -9.80 -20.13 -4.18
C VAL A 155 -8.87 -20.64 -3.09
N ILE A 156 -8.26 -19.74 -2.30
CA ILE A 156 -7.38 -20.12 -1.19
C ILE A 156 -8.16 -20.93 -0.16
N ALA A 157 -9.33 -20.47 0.26
CA ALA A 157 -10.14 -21.18 1.24
C ALA A 157 -10.59 -22.57 0.75
N TYR A 158 -11.00 -22.68 -0.51
CA TYR A 158 -11.29 -23.98 -1.13
C TYR A 158 -10.06 -24.89 -1.16
N SER A 159 -8.89 -24.35 -1.52
CA SER A 159 -7.64 -25.11 -1.54
C SER A 159 -7.23 -25.59 -0.14
N VAL A 160 -7.52 -24.83 0.92
CA VAL A 160 -7.29 -25.25 2.32
C VAL A 160 -8.22 -26.41 2.69
N ASP A 161 -9.50 -26.38 2.30
CA ASP A 161 -10.41 -27.51 2.54
C ASP A 161 -9.96 -28.77 1.80
N VAL A 162 -9.51 -28.64 0.56
CA VAL A 162 -8.93 -29.76 -0.20
C VAL A 162 -7.68 -30.31 0.48
N ALA A 163 -6.75 -29.44 0.88
CA ALA A 163 -5.50 -29.82 1.55
C ALA A 163 -5.73 -30.46 2.92
N SER A 164 -6.83 -30.12 3.61
CA SER A 164 -7.19 -30.73 4.90
C SER A 164 -7.43 -32.24 4.82
N LYS A 165 -7.73 -32.76 3.62
CA LYS A 165 -7.98 -34.18 3.33
C LYS A 165 -6.70 -34.93 2.94
N TRP A 166 -5.58 -34.23 2.74
CA TRP A 166 -4.31 -34.84 2.34
C TRP A 166 -3.61 -35.54 3.50
N HIS A 167 -2.67 -36.43 3.16
CA HIS A 167 -1.77 -37.01 4.17
C HIS A 167 -0.86 -35.95 4.80
N ASN A 168 -0.35 -36.24 6.00
CA ASN A 168 0.29 -35.24 6.87
C ASN A 168 1.46 -34.49 6.22
N THR A 169 2.31 -35.16 5.43
CA THR A 169 3.53 -34.55 4.86
C THR A 169 3.25 -33.45 3.82
N PRO A 170 2.52 -33.69 2.70
CA PRO A 170 2.22 -32.65 1.72
C PRO A 170 1.27 -31.60 2.27
N ARG A 171 0.38 -31.96 3.20
CA ARG A 171 -0.46 -31.00 3.91
C ARG A 171 0.43 -29.97 4.63
N LYS A 172 1.42 -30.43 5.41
CA LYS A 172 2.37 -29.54 6.08
C LYS A 172 3.16 -28.66 5.11
N ILE A 173 3.68 -29.23 4.02
CA ILE A 173 4.41 -28.44 3.01
C ILE A 173 3.52 -27.35 2.41
N TYR A 174 2.28 -27.70 2.05
CA TYR A 174 1.30 -26.76 1.54
C TYR A 174 0.98 -25.65 2.56
N GLU A 175 0.70 -26.00 3.82
CA GLU A 175 0.42 -25.05 4.90
C GLU A 175 1.60 -24.09 5.11
N TYR A 176 2.84 -24.59 5.10
CA TYR A 176 4.05 -23.77 5.20
C TYR A 176 4.16 -22.78 4.04
N VAL A 177 4.06 -23.26 2.81
CA VAL A 177 4.19 -22.42 1.61
C VAL A 177 3.08 -21.36 1.57
N LEU A 178 1.83 -21.75 1.83
CA LEU A 178 0.70 -20.83 1.80
C LEU A 178 0.82 -19.74 2.85
N VAL A 179 1.13 -20.10 4.11
CA VAL A 179 1.22 -19.11 5.20
C VAL A 179 2.42 -18.19 5.02
N LEU A 180 3.55 -18.69 4.52
CA LEU A 180 4.69 -17.84 4.14
C LEU A 180 4.33 -16.86 3.02
N ALA A 181 3.65 -17.34 1.97
CA ALA A 181 3.21 -16.50 0.86
C ALA A 181 2.25 -15.40 1.32
N LEU A 182 1.24 -15.75 2.13
CA LEU A 182 0.30 -14.79 2.70
C LEU A 182 0.97 -13.78 3.66
N ASN A 183 2.05 -14.18 4.33
CA ASN A 183 2.83 -13.31 5.22
C ASN A 183 4.01 -12.58 4.54
N SER A 184 4.02 -12.50 3.20
CA SER A 184 5.06 -11.80 2.42
C SER A 184 4.72 -10.33 2.10
N TYR A 185 3.90 -9.68 2.93
CA TYR A 185 3.34 -8.36 2.65
C TYR A 185 4.34 -7.20 2.71
N TRP A 186 5.50 -7.34 3.37
CA TRP A 186 6.50 -6.26 3.44
C TRP A 186 7.49 -6.27 2.27
N PHE A 187 7.66 -7.42 1.60
CA PHE A 187 8.55 -7.54 0.46
C PHE A 187 8.20 -6.57 -0.70
N PRO A 188 6.92 -6.37 -1.09
CA PRO A 188 6.56 -5.35 -2.07
C PRO A 188 6.87 -3.91 -1.64
N GLN A 189 6.89 -3.61 -0.33
CA GLN A 189 7.31 -2.28 0.15
C GLN A 189 8.82 -2.11 -0.03
N PHE A 190 9.59 -3.15 0.30
CA PHE A 190 11.02 -3.17 0.06
C PHE A 190 11.33 -2.94 -1.43
N ALA A 191 10.67 -3.68 -2.33
CA ALA A 191 10.86 -3.52 -3.77
C ALA A 191 10.46 -2.12 -4.26
N TRP A 192 9.35 -1.58 -3.74
CA TRP A 192 8.89 -0.23 -4.08
C TRP A 192 9.88 0.84 -3.65
N ASN A 193 10.41 0.74 -2.43
CA ASN A 193 11.46 1.63 -1.92
C ASN A 193 12.68 1.62 -2.84
N THR A 194 13.14 0.43 -3.26
CA THR A 194 14.29 0.27 -4.16
C THR A 194 14.06 0.96 -5.50
N ILE A 195 12.90 0.72 -6.12
CA ILE A 195 12.55 1.28 -7.43
C ILE A 195 12.45 2.81 -7.36
N GLN A 196 11.73 3.32 -6.35
CA GLN A 196 11.45 4.74 -6.20
C GLN A 196 12.57 5.51 -5.47
N ASN A 197 13.66 4.84 -5.10
CA ASN A 197 14.75 5.37 -4.28
C ASN A 197 14.26 6.10 -3.02
N ARG A 198 13.35 5.49 -2.24
CA ARG A 198 12.79 6.10 -1.03
C ARG A 198 13.06 5.29 0.22
N THR A 199 13.24 5.97 1.33
CA THR A 199 13.30 5.39 2.67
C THR A 199 12.17 5.95 3.54
N ASN A 200 11.87 5.28 4.66
CA ASN A 200 10.89 5.73 5.66
C ASN A 200 9.48 6.02 5.08
N ALA A 201 9.00 5.14 4.21
CA ALA A 201 7.70 5.27 3.56
C ALA A 201 6.50 4.97 4.49
N ILE A 202 6.68 4.06 5.44
CA ILE A 202 5.66 3.58 6.38
C ILE A 202 6.15 3.86 7.80
N SER A 203 5.26 4.22 8.72
CA SER A 203 5.67 4.41 10.11
C SER A 203 6.11 3.09 10.76
N TRP A 204 7.17 3.16 11.57
CA TRP A 204 7.69 1.99 12.28
C TRP A 204 6.65 1.40 13.25
N ASN A 205 5.86 2.25 13.91
CA ASN A 205 4.78 1.82 14.81
C ASN A 205 3.74 0.98 14.07
N PHE A 206 3.34 1.40 12.87
CA PHE A 206 2.45 0.62 12.03
C PHE A 206 3.10 -0.68 11.57
N LEU A 207 4.35 -0.63 11.10
CA LEU A 207 5.08 -1.79 10.59
C LEU A 207 5.20 -2.91 11.66
N TYR A 208 5.66 -2.57 12.86
CA TYR A 208 5.80 -3.53 13.96
C TYR A 208 4.44 -3.98 14.49
N GLY A 209 3.51 -3.05 14.71
CA GLY A 209 2.18 -3.37 15.22
C GLY A 209 1.42 -4.33 14.30
N GLN A 210 1.42 -4.07 12.99
CA GLN A 210 0.77 -4.93 12.00
C GLN A 210 1.43 -6.30 11.88
N SER A 211 2.76 -6.39 12.05
CA SER A 211 3.49 -7.66 12.04
C SER A 211 3.16 -8.52 13.26
N ILE A 212 3.15 -7.92 14.45
CA ILE A 212 2.83 -8.60 15.71
C ILE A 212 1.39 -9.09 15.71
N LEU A 213 0.44 -8.23 15.31
CA LEU A 213 -0.98 -8.58 15.29
C LEU A 213 -1.28 -9.75 14.34
N ARG A 214 -0.56 -9.86 13.21
CA ARG A 214 -0.73 -10.97 12.25
C ARG A 214 0.00 -12.26 12.63
N LEU A 215 0.95 -12.21 13.56
CA LEU A 215 1.53 -13.42 14.15
C LEU A 215 0.57 -14.12 15.11
N LEU A 216 -0.43 -13.43 15.68
CA LEU A 216 -1.33 -14.01 16.67
C LEU A 216 -2.21 -15.15 16.13
N PRO A 217 -2.87 -15.05 14.95
CA PRO A 217 -3.57 -16.19 14.37
C PRO A 217 -2.67 -17.40 14.09
N VAL A 218 -1.43 -17.14 13.65
CA VAL A 218 -0.44 -18.19 13.37
C VAL A 218 0.03 -18.85 14.67
N TRP A 219 0.25 -18.06 15.71
CA TRP A 219 0.57 -18.53 17.05
C TRP A 219 -0.55 -19.43 17.60
N TYR A 220 -1.82 -19.00 17.50
CA TYR A 220 -2.97 -19.78 17.94
C TYR A 220 -3.04 -21.13 17.20
N LEU A 221 -2.87 -21.14 15.87
CA LEU A 221 -2.91 -22.35 15.06
C LEU A 221 -1.79 -23.35 15.43
N SER A 222 -0.59 -22.85 15.73
CA SER A 222 0.63 -23.65 15.86
C SER A 222 0.95 -24.07 17.30
N MET A 223 0.61 -23.23 18.28
CA MET A 223 0.98 -23.45 19.68
C MET A 223 -0.15 -24.03 20.53
N CYS A 224 -1.42 -23.80 20.16
CA CYS A 224 -2.55 -24.34 20.92
C CYS A 224 -2.84 -25.79 20.49
N PRO A 225 -2.68 -26.78 21.39
CA PRO A 225 -2.85 -28.20 21.06
C PRO A 225 -4.31 -28.57 20.71
N ASN A 226 -5.28 -27.83 21.24
CA ASN A 226 -6.72 -28.03 20.97
C ASN A 226 -7.29 -26.82 20.21
N ASN A 227 -6.69 -26.44 19.09
CA ASN A 227 -7.24 -25.38 18.26
C ASN A 227 -8.47 -25.87 17.47
N VAL A 228 -9.36 -24.92 17.17
CA VAL A 228 -10.60 -25.14 16.40
C VAL A 228 -10.35 -25.73 15.00
N PHE A 229 -9.16 -25.53 14.44
CA PHE A 229 -8.80 -26.01 13.10
C PHE A 229 -8.28 -27.45 13.09
N GLY A 230 -8.13 -28.09 14.26
CA GLY A 230 -7.59 -29.45 14.37
C GLY A 230 -6.16 -29.58 13.86
N HIS A 231 -5.39 -28.48 13.83
CA HIS A 231 -3.99 -28.49 13.44
C HIS A 231 -3.13 -29.04 14.59
N ALA A 232 -2.19 -29.94 14.29
CA ALA A 232 -1.31 -30.49 15.32
C ALA A 232 -0.36 -29.39 15.83
N ARG A 233 -0.01 -29.42 17.12
CA ARG A 233 0.96 -28.48 17.67
C ARG A 233 2.28 -28.57 16.89
N ASP A 234 2.70 -27.45 16.29
CA ASP A 234 3.91 -27.35 15.47
C ASP A 234 4.68 -26.04 15.80
N PRO A 235 5.55 -26.07 16.83
CA PRO A 235 6.35 -24.90 17.20
C PRO A 235 7.36 -24.48 16.13
N ILE A 236 7.81 -25.42 15.30
CA ILE A 236 8.77 -25.16 14.22
C ILE A 236 8.10 -24.29 13.16
N PHE A 237 6.84 -24.60 12.82
CA PHE A 237 6.05 -23.81 11.89
C PHE A 237 5.96 -22.34 12.34
N PHE A 238 5.65 -22.09 13.61
CA PHE A 238 5.62 -20.74 14.16
C PHE A 238 6.98 -20.02 14.04
N ALA A 239 8.06 -20.70 14.42
CA ALA A 239 9.41 -20.14 14.37
C ALA A 239 9.82 -19.76 12.93
N VAL A 240 9.46 -20.57 11.95
CA VAL A 240 9.70 -20.29 10.51
C VAL A 240 8.96 -19.03 10.06
N VAL A 241 7.69 -18.86 10.42
CA VAL A 241 6.91 -17.67 10.05
C VAL A 241 7.44 -16.42 10.75
N VAL A 242 7.83 -16.51 12.02
CA VAL A 242 8.47 -15.40 12.75
C VAL A 242 9.78 -15.00 12.09
N ALA A 243 10.64 -15.98 11.76
CA ALA A 243 11.90 -15.72 11.07
C ALA A 243 11.67 -15.07 9.70
N TRP A 244 10.66 -15.52 8.95
CA TRP A 244 10.30 -14.95 7.65
C TRP A 244 9.89 -13.47 7.73
N ILE A 245 9.02 -13.13 8.68
CA ILE A 245 8.61 -11.74 8.89
C ILE A 245 9.80 -10.91 9.38
N ALA A 246 10.62 -11.45 10.29
CA ALA A 246 11.82 -10.76 10.80
C ALA A 246 12.81 -10.43 9.67
N ILE A 247 13.04 -11.36 8.73
CA ILE A 247 13.89 -11.11 7.55
C ILE A 247 13.35 -9.93 6.74
N GLN A 248 12.03 -9.89 6.47
CA GLN A 248 11.44 -8.77 5.74
C GLN A 248 11.60 -7.42 6.47
N LEU A 249 11.45 -7.41 7.80
CA LEU A 249 11.65 -6.20 8.61
C LEU A 249 13.12 -5.77 8.61
N ILE A 250 14.06 -6.70 8.73
CA ILE A 250 15.50 -6.42 8.64
C ILE A 250 15.83 -5.80 7.29
N LEU A 251 15.31 -6.33 6.18
CA LEU A 251 15.52 -5.74 4.85
C LEU A 251 15.05 -4.28 4.78
N LEU A 252 13.90 -3.95 5.39
CA LEU A 252 13.41 -2.57 5.45
C LEU A 252 14.26 -1.68 6.37
N ILE A 253 14.77 -2.21 7.49
CA ILE A 253 15.70 -1.48 8.38
C ILE A 253 17.01 -1.18 7.67
N LEU A 254 17.56 -2.16 6.94
CA LEU A 254 18.77 -1.98 6.15
C LEU A 254 18.56 -0.90 5.07
N GLN A 255 17.42 -0.88 4.38
CA GLN A 255 17.09 0.22 3.46
C GLN A 255 17.03 1.58 4.16
N ALA A 256 16.51 1.64 5.38
CA ALA A 256 16.40 2.90 6.12
C ALA A 256 17.77 3.43 6.57
N GLN A 257 18.74 2.56 6.86
CA GLN A 257 20.07 2.93 7.32
C GLN A 257 21.07 3.20 6.18
N PHE A 258 21.07 2.34 5.16
CA PHE A 258 22.08 2.35 4.09
C PHE A 258 21.56 2.93 2.77
N GLY A 259 20.27 3.30 2.71
CA GLY A 259 19.63 3.81 1.51
C GLY A 259 18.82 2.76 0.75
N ALA A 260 17.89 3.24 -0.07
CA ALA A 260 16.87 2.40 -0.69
C ALA A 260 17.42 1.42 -1.75
N ARG A 261 18.52 1.79 -2.42
CA ARG A 261 19.15 1.04 -3.51
C ARG A 261 20.27 0.09 -3.07
N LEU A 262 20.38 -0.23 -1.78
CA LEU A 262 21.42 -1.07 -1.18
C LEU A 262 21.84 -2.29 -2.03
N LEU A 263 20.88 -2.99 -2.62
CA LEU A 263 21.09 -4.26 -3.32
C LEU A 263 21.13 -4.12 -4.86
N ILE A 264 20.69 -2.99 -5.42
CA ILE A 264 20.52 -2.83 -6.88
C ILE A 264 20.81 -1.37 -7.29
N ASP A 265 21.92 -1.16 -7.97
CA ASP A 265 22.32 0.19 -8.45
C ASP A 265 21.78 0.53 -9.85
N ARG A 266 21.42 -0.48 -10.67
CA ARG A 266 21.07 -0.31 -12.10
C ARG A 266 19.59 0.02 -12.37
N LEU A 267 18.95 0.81 -11.51
CA LEU A 267 17.56 1.25 -11.71
C LEU A 267 17.52 2.66 -12.32
N PRO A 268 16.54 2.97 -13.21
CA PRO A 268 16.39 4.29 -13.81
C PRO A 268 16.35 5.36 -12.73
N GLN A 269 17.02 6.49 -12.97
CA GLN A 269 17.04 7.58 -11.99
C GLN A 269 15.63 8.09 -11.77
N VAL A 270 15.28 8.33 -10.51
CA VAL A 270 14.04 9.05 -10.16
C VAL A 270 14.12 10.42 -10.80
N TYR A 271 12.98 10.90 -11.32
CA TYR A 271 12.95 12.17 -12.04
C TYR A 271 13.58 13.30 -11.23
N ASP A 272 14.62 13.91 -11.78
CA ASP A 272 15.33 15.03 -11.17
C ASP A 272 14.67 16.35 -11.58
N TYR A 273 14.02 16.99 -10.61
CA TYR A 273 13.37 18.29 -10.79
C TYR A 273 14.37 19.44 -10.97
N HIS A 274 15.61 19.28 -10.50
CA HIS A 274 16.69 20.28 -10.60
C HIS A 274 17.68 19.94 -11.72
N ARG A 275 17.25 19.12 -12.68
CA ARG A 275 18.11 18.74 -13.81
C ARG A 275 18.54 19.99 -14.60
N PRO A 276 19.77 20.03 -15.12
CA PRO A 276 20.18 21.06 -16.05
C PRO A 276 19.37 20.96 -17.35
N LEU A 277 19.00 22.10 -17.92
CA LEU A 277 18.26 22.18 -19.18
C LEU A 277 19.24 22.27 -20.36
N ASN A 278 19.12 21.34 -21.30
CA ASN A 278 19.82 21.41 -22.58
C ASN A 278 19.09 22.34 -23.56
N ALA A 279 19.70 22.64 -24.71
CA ALA A 279 19.08 23.48 -25.74
C ALA A 279 17.69 22.97 -26.17
N ASP A 280 17.55 21.67 -26.43
CA ASP A 280 16.27 21.05 -26.79
C ASP A 280 15.21 21.17 -25.67
N ASP A 281 15.64 20.99 -24.42
CA ASP A 281 14.75 21.14 -23.27
C ASP A 281 14.27 22.59 -23.12
N MET A 282 15.11 23.57 -23.46
CA MET A 282 14.71 24.98 -23.44
C MET A 282 13.64 25.28 -24.47
N ASP A 283 13.74 24.73 -25.68
CA ASP A 283 12.72 24.93 -26.71
C ASP A 283 11.38 24.32 -26.27
N LEU A 284 11.40 23.16 -25.60
CA LEU A 284 10.22 22.55 -24.99
C LEU A 284 9.65 23.38 -23.84
N VAL A 285 10.51 24.01 -23.01
CA VAL A 285 10.08 24.96 -21.98
C VAL A 285 9.42 26.17 -22.62
N ILE A 286 9.99 26.75 -23.67
CA ILE A 286 9.42 27.91 -24.38
C ILE A 286 8.04 27.56 -24.95
N GLU A 287 7.93 26.42 -25.63
CA GLU A 287 6.69 25.93 -26.23
C GLU A 287 5.61 25.65 -25.16
N SER A 288 5.95 24.86 -24.14
CA SER A 288 5.00 24.51 -23.06
C SER A 288 4.59 25.72 -22.21
N ASN A 289 5.41 26.76 -22.16
CA ASN A 289 5.11 27.98 -21.43
C ASN A 289 4.51 29.10 -22.31
N ASP A 290 4.16 28.82 -23.57
CA ASP A 290 3.59 29.75 -24.54
C ASP A 290 4.42 31.04 -24.73
N LEU A 291 5.74 30.93 -24.60
CA LEU A 291 6.66 32.06 -24.71
C LEU A 291 7.06 32.29 -26.18
N LYS A 292 7.26 33.55 -26.55
CA LYS A 292 7.86 33.92 -27.84
C LYS A 292 9.32 34.28 -27.59
N ARG A 293 10.25 33.57 -28.24
CA ARG A 293 11.68 33.85 -28.16
C ARG A 293 12.00 35.08 -29.01
N GLY A 294 12.52 36.14 -28.40
CA GLY A 294 13.23 37.20 -29.11
C GLY A 294 14.59 36.68 -29.56
N THR A 295 15.07 37.07 -30.75
CA THR A 295 16.34 36.59 -31.33
C THR A 295 17.59 36.97 -30.52
N ASP A 296 17.48 37.93 -29.60
CA ASP A 296 18.62 38.53 -28.88
C ASP A 296 18.57 38.39 -27.34
N ASP A 297 17.56 37.70 -26.78
CA ASP A 297 17.44 37.56 -25.33
C ASP A 297 18.28 36.39 -24.79
N VAL A 298 19.31 36.73 -24.01
CA VAL A 298 20.16 35.75 -23.28
C VAL A 298 19.43 35.22 -22.05
N GLU A 299 18.57 36.01 -21.40
CA GLU A 299 17.75 35.60 -20.27
C GLU A 299 16.31 35.32 -20.69
N ILE A 300 15.80 34.14 -20.37
CA ILE A 300 14.39 33.79 -20.56
C ILE A 300 13.66 34.02 -19.24
N HIS A 301 12.54 34.76 -19.33
CA HIS A 301 11.66 35.01 -18.20
C HIS A 301 10.38 34.15 -18.32
N VAL A 302 10.17 33.27 -17.34
CA VAL A 302 8.93 32.47 -17.22
C VAL A 302 8.16 32.92 -15.98
N GLU A 303 6.88 33.20 -16.14
CA GLU A 303 6.03 33.48 -14.99
C GLU A 303 5.64 32.18 -14.26
N CYS A 304 5.93 32.08 -12.97
CA CYS A 304 5.50 30.95 -12.16
C CYS A 304 3.98 30.95 -12.00
N HIS A 305 3.31 29.87 -12.44
CA HIS A 305 1.85 29.79 -12.39
C HIS A 305 1.25 29.91 -10.98
N VAL A 306 2.00 29.55 -9.93
CA VAL A 306 1.55 29.52 -8.54
C VAL A 306 1.62 30.91 -7.90
N CYS A 307 2.79 31.54 -7.91
CA CYS A 307 3.01 32.83 -7.22
C CYS A 307 2.95 34.05 -8.14
N LYS A 308 2.84 33.85 -9.46
CA LYS A 308 2.80 34.90 -10.50
C LYS A 308 4.07 35.78 -10.56
N LYS A 309 5.17 35.32 -9.97
CA LYS A 309 6.49 35.98 -10.05
C LYS A 309 7.32 35.38 -11.18
N GLY A 310 8.19 36.21 -11.77
CA GLY A 310 9.09 35.79 -12.85
C GLY A 310 10.25 34.94 -12.34
N ILE A 311 10.50 33.85 -13.04
CA ILE A 311 11.68 32.99 -12.93
C ILE A 311 12.62 33.40 -14.05
N LYS A 312 13.87 33.71 -13.70
CA LYS A 312 14.92 33.98 -14.67
C LYS A 312 15.74 32.71 -14.85
N PHE A 313 15.92 32.28 -16.09
CA PHE A 313 16.87 31.22 -16.39
C PHE A 313 17.60 31.55 -17.69
N SER A 314 18.87 31.13 -17.76
CA SER A 314 19.76 31.41 -18.88
C SER A 314 20.18 30.10 -19.55
N PRO A 315 20.53 30.12 -20.86
CA PRO A 315 21.18 29.00 -21.54
C PRO A 315 22.48 28.62 -20.83
N PRO A 316 22.87 27.34 -20.88
CA PRO A 316 23.93 26.83 -20.03
C PRO A 316 25.27 27.43 -20.40
N SER A 317 25.85 28.25 -19.51
CA SER A 317 27.30 28.50 -19.50
C SER A 317 28.04 27.44 -18.68
N ASP A 318 27.38 26.78 -17.72
CA ASP A 318 27.96 25.68 -16.95
C ASP A 318 26.89 24.72 -16.44
N LYS A 319 27.29 23.47 -16.17
CA LYS A 319 26.46 22.35 -15.65
C LYS A 319 25.96 22.56 -14.21
N VAL A 320 25.67 23.79 -13.81
CA VAL A 320 25.22 24.12 -12.46
C VAL A 320 23.72 23.85 -12.37
N GLN A 321 23.34 22.91 -11.50
CA GLN A 321 21.94 22.68 -11.15
C GLN A 321 21.42 23.92 -10.43
N SER A 322 20.34 24.51 -10.95
CA SER A 322 19.66 25.62 -10.27
C SER A 322 18.77 25.08 -9.16
N THR A 323 18.95 25.61 -7.96
CA THR A 323 18.10 25.30 -6.79
C THR A 323 16.87 26.21 -6.71
N ASP A 324 16.76 27.24 -7.56
CA ASP A 324 15.73 28.28 -7.44
C ASP A 324 14.43 27.92 -8.16
N TYR A 325 14.51 27.00 -9.12
CA TYR A 325 13.37 26.50 -9.86
C TYR A 325 13.43 24.98 -10.05
N MET A 326 12.25 24.40 -10.24
CA MET A 326 12.05 23.01 -10.61
C MET A 326 11.41 22.92 -11.99
N VAL A 327 11.85 21.94 -12.77
CA VAL A 327 11.30 21.60 -14.09
C VAL A 327 10.41 20.37 -13.92
N THR A 328 9.19 20.43 -14.45
CA THR A 328 8.27 19.27 -14.44
C THR A 328 8.47 18.39 -15.69
N PRO A 329 8.04 17.11 -15.71
CA PRO A 329 8.12 16.26 -16.91
C PRO A 329 7.33 16.81 -18.11
N CYS A 330 6.38 17.71 -17.88
CA CYS A 330 5.66 18.45 -18.90
C CYS A 330 6.28 19.81 -19.25
N PHE A 331 7.55 20.03 -18.85
CA PHE A 331 8.37 21.20 -19.17
C PHE A 331 7.87 22.56 -18.63
N HIS A 332 6.94 22.56 -17.69
CA HIS A 332 6.60 23.78 -16.94
C HIS A 332 7.62 24.06 -15.84
N LEU A 333 8.06 25.32 -15.78
CA LEU A 333 8.96 25.85 -14.76
C LEU A 333 8.17 26.48 -13.61
N LEU A 334 8.55 26.13 -12.38
CA LEU A 334 8.00 26.71 -11.16
C LEU A 334 9.14 26.97 -10.18
N HIS A 335 8.99 27.96 -9.29
CA HIS A 335 9.92 28.10 -8.17
C HIS A 335 9.93 26.83 -7.33
N THR A 336 11.08 26.48 -6.80
CA THR A 336 11.27 25.32 -5.91
C THR A 336 10.24 25.31 -4.79
N ASP A 337 10.16 26.38 -4.00
CA ASP A 337 9.21 26.51 -2.89
C ASP A 337 7.74 26.38 -3.34
N CYS A 338 7.42 26.91 -4.53
CA CYS A 338 6.06 26.87 -5.06
C CYS A 338 5.67 25.44 -5.46
N LEU A 339 6.57 24.72 -6.15
CA LEU A 339 6.28 23.36 -6.57
C LEU A 339 6.31 22.39 -5.39
N GLU A 340 7.24 22.55 -4.44
CA GLU A 340 7.27 21.75 -3.21
C GLU A 340 5.99 21.90 -2.40
N GLY A 341 5.52 23.15 -2.23
CA GLY A 341 4.24 23.44 -1.57
C GLY A 341 3.06 22.78 -2.30
N VAL A 342 3.03 22.81 -3.63
CA VAL A 342 2.00 22.10 -4.40
C VAL A 342 2.10 20.59 -4.21
N MET A 343 3.31 20.02 -4.34
CA MET A 343 3.58 18.58 -4.26
C MET A 343 3.21 17.99 -2.89
N GLU A 344 3.24 18.79 -1.82
CA GLU A 344 2.74 18.38 -0.52
C GLU A 344 1.25 17.99 -0.58
N TYR A 345 0.41 18.79 -1.24
CA TYR A 345 -1.02 18.57 -1.32
C TYR A 345 -1.46 17.76 -2.54
N ARG A 346 -0.79 17.93 -3.70
CA ARG A 346 -1.16 17.31 -4.98
C ARG A 346 0.06 17.04 -5.86
N LEU A 347 0.13 15.83 -6.40
CA LEU A 347 1.14 15.42 -7.39
C LEU A 347 0.67 15.72 -8.81
N GLN A 348 0.30 16.98 -9.06
CA GLN A 348 -0.13 17.47 -10.38
C GLN A 348 0.55 18.81 -10.71
N CYS A 349 0.90 18.99 -11.97
CA CYS A 349 1.43 20.26 -12.47
C CYS A 349 0.35 21.36 -12.37
N PRO A 350 0.60 22.50 -11.71
CA PRO A 350 -0.37 23.60 -11.59
C PRO A 350 -0.82 24.17 -12.93
N ARG A 351 0.02 24.10 -13.97
CA ARG A 351 -0.25 24.72 -15.27
C ARG A 351 -1.09 23.84 -16.19
N CYS A 352 -0.69 22.58 -16.42
CA CYS A 352 -1.39 21.68 -17.35
C CYS A 352 -2.18 20.54 -16.69
N ARG A 353 -2.11 20.39 -15.36
CA ARG A 353 -2.77 19.32 -14.58
C ARG A 353 -2.31 17.89 -14.88
N ASN A 354 -1.28 17.70 -15.71
CA ASN A 354 -0.62 16.41 -15.85
C ASN A 354 -0.02 16.02 -14.48
N GLY A 355 -0.18 14.76 -14.08
CA GLY A 355 0.44 14.33 -12.83
C GLY A 355 1.95 14.20 -12.96
N ILE A 356 2.61 14.47 -11.84
CA ILE A 356 4.06 14.55 -11.73
C ILE A 356 4.54 13.47 -10.75
N PRO A 357 5.78 12.98 -10.87
CA PRO A 357 6.37 12.11 -9.86
C PRO A 357 6.43 12.81 -8.49
N SER A 358 6.69 12.07 -7.41
CA SER A 358 6.69 12.62 -6.04
C SER A 358 8.06 12.75 -5.40
#